data_AF-A0A430EEZ5-F1
#
_entry.id   AF-A0A430EEZ5-F1
#
_cell.length_a   1.000
_cell.length_b   1.000
_cell.length_c   1.000
_cell.angle_alpha   90.00
_cell.angle_beta   90.00
_cell.angle_gamma   90.00
#
_symmetry.space_group_name_H-M   'P 1'
#
loop_
_entity.id
_entity.type
_entity.pdbx_description
1 polymer ?
#
loop_
_entity_poly.entity_id
_entity_poly.type
_entity_poly.pdbx_seq_one_letter_code
_entity_poly.pdbx_strand_id
1 'polypeptide(L)'
;MNLLIGWLVGERVGRAFRAHDFARGNALWGLFLWWAVGWLGATAAFYNLGKAWVLPGCIGAMGGALLLCLRRPLASGVKQAMLNAIGYSARWVMAISAGYVALRIVCAAIYGELQAHGLAGLPWQSLQFASLLFVAGGSVAIAVTGIFAADRLRLAREGKARLGWREAERQASDRAQAAATPPVVAEACWWAVLEVAPDASRAEVEAKGRALLKQYHPDLWVSAPRHLKAQAEHQTIRILQAVAAARAARKPDCPA
;
A
#
# COMPACT_ATOMS: atom_id res chain seq x y z
N MET A 1 16.28 -12.76 -25.94
CA MET A 1 16.56 -11.37 -26.38
C MET A 1 15.43 -10.39 -26.07
N ASN A 2 14.16 -10.66 -26.41
CA ASN A 2 13.03 -9.73 -26.17
C ASN A 2 12.76 -9.36 -24.70
N LEU A 3 12.99 -10.29 -23.76
CA LEU A 3 12.83 -10.01 -22.32
C LEU A 3 13.89 -9.05 -21.77
N LEU A 4 15.10 -9.06 -22.32
CA LEU A 4 16.24 -8.27 -21.87
C LEU A 4 16.12 -6.81 -22.32
N ILE A 5 15.56 -6.59 -23.52
CA ILE A 5 15.21 -5.26 -24.04
C ILE A 5 14.05 -4.67 -23.23
N GLY A 6 13.00 -5.45 -22.96
CA GLY A 6 11.90 -5.01 -22.08
C GLY A 6 12.38 -4.66 -20.67
N TRP A 7 13.33 -5.43 -20.14
CA TRP A 7 13.94 -5.23 -18.83
C TRP A 7 14.75 -3.92 -18.75
N LEU A 8 15.65 -3.67 -19.71
CA LEU A 8 16.47 -2.45 -19.76
C LEU A 8 15.65 -1.18 -19.96
N VAL A 9 14.57 -1.25 -20.75
CA VAL A 9 13.73 -0.08 -21.03
C VAL A 9 12.78 0.21 -19.87
N GLY A 10 12.16 -0.81 -19.27
CA GLY A 10 11.31 -0.65 -18.10
C GLY A 10 12.05 -0.02 -16.91
N GLU A 11 13.31 -0.40 -16.71
CA GLU A 11 14.16 0.15 -15.65
C GLU A 11 14.54 1.63 -15.89
N ARG A 12 14.91 2.00 -17.13
CA ARG A 12 15.25 3.39 -17.48
C ARG A 12 14.02 4.31 -17.42
N VAL A 13 12.87 3.83 -17.87
CA VAL A 13 11.60 4.56 -17.76
C VAL A 13 11.19 4.71 -16.30
N GLY A 14 11.31 3.65 -15.49
CA GLY A 14 11.08 3.73 -14.04
C GLY A 14 11.95 4.80 -13.36
N ARG A 15 13.25 4.84 -13.68
CA ARG A 15 14.18 5.86 -13.16
C ARG A 15 13.82 7.29 -13.62
N ALA A 16 13.42 7.48 -14.88
CA ALA A 16 13.01 8.80 -15.40
C ALA A 16 11.78 9.36 -14.66
N PHE A 17 10.87 8.48 -14.23
CA PHE A 17 9.67 8.86 -13.47
C PHE A 17 9.85 8.78 -11.94
N ARG A 18 11.09 8.66 -11.43
CA ARG A 18 11.42 8.46 -10.00
C ARG A 18 10.67 7.29 -9.35
N ALA A 19 10.24 6.31 -10.13
CA ALA A 19 9.65 5.09 -9.62
C ALA A 19 10.79 4.11 -9.30
N HIS A 20 11.10 3.94 -8.01
CA HIS A 20 12.12 2.99 -7.54
C HIS A 20 11.74 1.51 -7.72
N ASP A 21 10.54 1.24 -8.25
CA ASP A 21 9.95 -0.09 -8.26
C ASP A 21 9.82 -0.61 -9.70
N PHE A 22 10.54 -1.69 -10.01
CA PHE A 22 10.69 -2.26 -11.35
C PHE A 22 9.34 -2.56 -12.03
N ALA A 23 8.37 -3.06 -11.27
CA ALA A 23 7.03 -3.35 -11.76
C ALA A 23 6.29 -2.09 -12.27
N ARG A 24 6.55 -0.92 -11.67
CA ARG A 24 5.95 0.36 -12.12
C ARG A 24 6.59 0.86 -13.40
N GLY A 25 7.91 0.71 -13.55
CA GLY A 25 8.62 1.06 -14.77
C GLY A 25 8.16 0.23 -15.97
N ASN A 26 7.97 -1.08 -15.77
CA ASN A 26 7.48 -1.98 -16.82
C ASN A 26 6.00 -1.73 -17.16
N ALA A 27 5.17 -1.37 -16.17
CA ALA A 27 3.78 -0.97 -16.41
C ALA A 27 3.69 0.34 -17.21
N LEU A 28 4.51 1.35 -16.87
CA LEU A 28 4.60 2.60 -17.62
C LEU A 28 5.08 2.37 -19.06
N TRP A 29 6.08 1.51 -19.24
CA TRP A 29 6.56 1.13 -20.56
C TRP A 29 5.52 0.38 -21.38
N GLY A 30 4.80 -0.56 -20.77
CA GLY A 30 3.67 -1.24 -21.40
C GLY A 30 2.55 -0.27 -21.81
N LEU A 31 2.30 0.76 -21.00
CA LEU A 31 1.30 1.80 -21.30
C LEU A 31 1.76 2.72 -22.44
N PHE A 32 3.04 3.07 -22.47
CA PHE A 32 3.66 3.82 -23.57
C PHE A 32 3.63 3.02 -24.88
N LEU A 33 4.03 1.75 -24.86
CA LEU A 33 3.95 0.86 -26.01
C LEU A 33 2.51 0.70 -26.49
N TRP A 34 1.56 0.53 -25.57
CA TRP A 34 0.15 0.44 -25.91
C TRP A 34 -0.37 1.75 -26.52
N TRP A 35 0.02 2.91 -25.99
CA TRP A 35 -0.30 4.21 -26.58
C TRP A 35 0.34 4.40 -27.96
N ALA A 36 1.61 4.01 -28.12
CA ALA A 36 2.32 4.11 -29.39
C ALA A 36 1.72 3.17 -30.46
N VAL A 37 1.36 1.94 -30.08
CA VAL A 37 0.67 0.99 -30.96
C VAL A 37 -0.74 1.48 -31.28
N GLY A 38 -1.46 2.02 -30.30
CA GLY A 38 -2.78 2.62 -30.50
C GLY A 38 -2.72 3.85 -31.42
N TRP A 39 -1.71 4.69 -31.27
CA TRP A 39 -1.45 5.85 -32.14
C TRP A 39 -1.08 5.41 -33.56
N LEU A 40 -0.19 4.44 -33.72
CA LEU A 40 0.17 3.88 -35.02
C LEU A 40 -1.03 3.21 -35.69
N GLY A 41 -1.86 2.48 -34.94
CA GLY A 41 -3.10 1.88 -35.43
C GLY A 41 -4.14 2.93 -35.84
N ALA A 42 -4.32 3.98 -35.04
CA ALA A 42 -5.19 5.11 -35.36
C ALA A 42 -4.71 5.88 -36.59
N THR A 43 -3.39 6.05 -36.73
CA THR A 43 -2.76 6.69 -37.89
C THR A 43 -2.91 5.81 -39.14
N ALA A 44 -2.68 4.50 -39.03
CA ALA A 44 -2.89 3.55 -40.12
C ALA A 44 -4.37 3.46 -40.54
N ALA A 45 -5.30 3.53 -39.59
CA ALA A 45 -6.74 3.63 -39.86
C ALA A 45 -7.10 4.97 -40.51
N PHE A 46 -6.46 6.08 -40.12
CA PHE A 46 -6.63 7.39 -40.76
C PHE A 46 -6.23 7.34 -42.24
N TYR A 47 -5.11 6.67 -42.55
CA TYR A 47 -4.62 6.54 -43.92
C TYR A 47 -5.39 5.50 -44.76
N ASN A 48 -5.90 4.40 -44.17
CA ASN A 48 -6.54 3.31 -44.92
C ASN A 48 -8.08 3.30 -44.91
N LEU A 49 -8.72 3.77 -43.84
CA LEU A 49 -10.18 3.67 -43.64
C LEU A 49 -10.89 5.03 -43.68
N GLY A 50 -10.13 6.12 -43.84
CA GLY A 50 -10.64 7.49 -43.89
C GLY A 50 -10.92 8.11 -42.52
N LYS A 51 -11.06 9.45 -42.51
CA LYS A 51 -11.13 10.31 -41.29
C LYS A 51 -12.23 9.92 -40.28
N ALA A 52 -13.26 9.19 -40.69
CA ALA A 52 -14.43 8.89 -39.86
C ALA A 52 -14.17 7.83 -38.76
N TRP A 53 -13.21 6.91 -38.95
CA TRP A 53 -13.04 5.74 -38.07
C TRP A 53 -11.96 5.90 -36.98
N VAL A 54 -11.21 6.99 -37.03
CA VAL A 54 -10.05 7.22 -36.17
C VAL A 54 -10.47 7.58 -34.74
N LEU A 55 -11.52 8.38 -34.60
CA LEU A 55 -12.05 8.77 -33.28
C LEU A 55 -12.69 7.61 -32.51
N PRO A 56 -13.59 6.81 -33.13
CA PRO A 56 -14.15 5.63 -32.46
C PRO A 56 -13.07 4.64 -32.04
N GLY A 57 -12.01 4.47 -32.83
CA GLY A 57 -10.87 3.61 -32.49
C GLY A 57 -10.12 4.09 -31.25
N CYS A 58 -9.78 5.37 -31.16
CA CYS A 58 -9.09 5.93 -30.00
C CYS A 58 -9.95 5.89 -28.72
N ILE A 59 -11.24 6.22 -28.83
CA ILE A 59 -12.19 6.18 -27.71
C ILE A 59 -12.41 4.73 -27.26
N GLY A 60 -12.59 3.81 -28.20
CA GLY A 60 -12.73 2.38 -27.93
C GLY A 60 -11.49 1.78 -27.27
N ALA A 61 -10.29 2.16 -27.71
CA ALA A 61 -9.04 1.74 -27.08
C ALA A 61 -8.93 2.25 -25.63
N MET A 62 -9.17 3.55 -25.39
CA MET A 62 -9.16 4.11 -24.04
C MET A 62 -10.21 3.48 -23.13
N GLY A 63 -11.43 3.29 -23.63
CA GLY A 63 -12.51 2.61 -22.91
C GLY A 63 -12.18 1.15 -22.59
N GLY A 64 -11.59 0.42 -23.54
CA GLY A 64 -11.12 -0.95 -23.35
C GLY A 64 -10.01 -1.06 -22.30
N ALA A 65 -9.04 -0.15 -22.33
CA ALA A 65 -8.01 -0.07 -21.30
C ALA A 65 -8.59 0.23 -19.92
N LEU A 66 -9.57 1.14 -19.82
CA LEU A 66 -10.27 1.44 -18.58
C LEU A 66 -11.01 0.21 -18.03
N LEU A 67 -11.72 -0.50 -18.89
CA LEU A 67 -12.44 -1.74 -18.55
C LEU A 67 -11.48 -2.83 -18.08
N LEU A 68 -10.33 -3.00 -18.72
CA LEU A 68 -9.30 -3.95 -18.30
C LEU A 68 -8.71 -3.61 -16.92
N CYS A 69 -8.50 -2.31 -16.65
CA CYS A 69 -8.09 -1.82 -15.33
C CYS A 69 -9.15 -2.08 -14.24
N LEU A 70 -10.43 -2.05 -14.59
CA LEU A 70 -11.53 -2.34 -13.67
C LEU A 70 -11.69 -3.84 -13.42
N ARG A 71 -11.45 -4.68 -14.44
CA ARG A 71 -11.67 -6.14 -14.35
C ARG A 71 -10.56 -6.92 -13.67
N ARG A 72 -9.29 -6.47 -13.72
CA ARG A 72 -8.17 -7.21 -13.13
C ARG A 72 -7.92 -6.84 -11.67
N PRO A 73 -7.76 -7.82 -10.77
CA PRO A 73 -7.23 -7.60 -9.42
C PRO A 73 -5.71 -7.38 -9.51
N LEU A 74 -5.31 -6.23 -10.06
CA LEU A 74 -3.90 -5.82 -10.06
C LEU A 74 -3.51 -5.38 -8.64
N ALA A 75 -2.30 -5.74 -8.21
CA ALA A 75 -1.72 -5.22 -6.97
C ALA A 75 -1.89 -3.69 -6.91
N SER A 76 -2.27 -3.17 -5.73
CA SER A 76 -2.76 -1.80 -5.54
C SER A 76 -1.85 -0.73 -6.16
N GLY A 77 -0.53 -0.92 -6.06
CA GLY A 77 0.46 0.01 -6.63
C GLY A 77 0.47 0.08 -8.16
N VAL A 78 0.30 -1.04 -8.87
CA VAL A 78 0.30 -1.07 -10.35
C VAL A 78 -1.01 -0.50 -10.89
N LYS A 79 -2.14 -0.85 -10.26
CA LYS A 79 -3.45 -0.29 -10.61
C LYS A 79 -3.48 1.23 -10.47
N GLN A 80 -2.90 1.73 -9.38
CA GLN A 80 -2.81 3.17 -9.11
C GLN A 80 -1.89 3.90 -10.09
N ALA A 81 -0.75 3.31 -10.45
CA ALA A 81 0.13 3.85 -11.49
C ALA A 81 -0.56 3.90 -12.87
N MET A 82 -1.27 2.84 -13.24
CA MET A 82 -2.06 2.80 -14.49
C MET A 82 -3.14 3.87 -14.53
N LEU A 83 -3.95 3.98 -13.47
CA LEU A 83 -5.02 4.98 -13.39
C LEU A 83 -4.45 6.42 -13.42
N ASN A 84 -3.33 6.67 -12.73
CA ASN A 84 -2.64 7.96 -12.80
C ASN A 84 -2.15 8.27 -14.22
N ALA A 85 -1.54 7.28 -14.90
CA ALA A 85 -1.07 7.46 -16.27
C ALA A 85 -2.24 7.76 -17.23
N ILE A 86 -3.34 7.01 -17.12
CA ILE A 86 -4.56 7.24 -17.91
C ILE A 86 -5.12 8.65 -17.65
N GLY A 87 -5.24 9.06 -16.38
CA GLY A 87 -5.72 10.38 -16.01
C GLY A 87 -4.79 11.51 -16.51
N TYR A 88 -3.48 11.30 -16.45
CA TYR A 88 -2.49 12.25 -16.97
C TYR A 88 -2.57 12.40 -18.49
N SER A 89 -2.60 11.28 -19.22
CA SER A 89 -2.78 11.27 -20.67
C SER A 89 -4.09 11.95 -21.09
N ALA A 90 -5.18 11.69 -20.38
CA ALA A 90 -6.47 12.33 -20.66
C ALA A 90 -6.41 13.86 -20.50
N ARG A 91 -5.73 14.37 -19.46
CA ARG A 91 -5.53 15.82 -19.26
C ARG A 91 -4.67 16.45 -20.37
N TRP A 92 -3.64 15.76 -20.83
CA TRP A 92 -2.83 16.23 -21.96
C TRP A 92 -3.62 16.27 -23.24
N VAL A 93 -4.45 15.25 -23.52
CA VAL A 93 -5.34 15.26 -24.68
C VAL A 93 -6.28 16.46 -24.62
N MET A 94 -6.85 16.78 -23.45
CA MET A 94 -7.67 17.99 -23.27
C MET A 94 -6.87 19.27 -23.53
N ALA A 95 -5.68 19.41 -22.94
CA ALA A 95 -4.87 20.62 -23.05
C ALA A 95 -4.40 20.86 -24.49
N ILE A 96 -3.96 19.81 -25.18
CA ILE A 96 -3.52 19.89 -26.59
C ILE A 96 -4.72 20.21 -27.49
N SER A 97 -5.89 19.60 -27.24
CA SER A 97 -7.10 19.88 -28.02
C SER A 97 -7.55 21.34 -27.85
N ALA A 98 -7.55 21.85 -26.61
CA ALA A 98 -7.87 23.24 -26.32
C ALA A 98 -6.86 24.22 -26.96
N GLY A 99 -5.56 23.92 -26.85
CA GLY A 99 -4.50 24.71 -27.48
C GLY A 99 -4.60 24.75 -29.00
N TYR A 100 -4.91 23.62 -29.63
CA TYR A 100 -5.14 23.54 -31.08
C TYR A 100 -6.33 24.41 -31.52
N VAL A 101 -7.45 24.36 -30.78
CA VAL A 101 -8.62 25.20 -31.07
C VAL A 101 -8.26 26.68 -30.93
N ALA A 102 -7.58 27.07 -29.85
CA ALA A 102 -7.16 28.45 -29.62
C ALA A 102 -6.22 28.95 -30.74
N LEU A 103 -5.21 28.16 -31.11
CA LEU A 103 -4.29 28.49 -32.19
C LEU A 103 -5.03 28.67 -33.52
N ARG A 104 -6.01 27.81 -33.84
CA ARG A 104 -6.78 27.95 -35.08
C ARG A 104 -7.66 29.20 -35.10
N ILE A 105 -8.29 29.55 -33.98
CA ILE A 105 -9.04 30.79 -33.85
C ILE A 105 -8.13 32.00 -34.09
N VAL A 106 -6.93 32.00 -33.49
CA VAL A 106 -5.94 33.07 -33.70
C VAL A 106 -5.50 33.15 -35.16
N CYS A 107 -5.17 32.03 -35.80
CA CYS A 107 -4.81 32.03 -37.22
C CYS A 107 -5.96 32.55 -38.11
N ALA A 108 -7.20 32.10 -37.87
CA ALA A 108 -8.37 32.56 -38.62
C ALA A 108 -8.62 34.08 -38.45
N ALA A 109 -8.28 34.64 -37.29
CA ALA A 109 -8.35 36.07 -37.04
C ALA A 109 -7.25 36.83 -37.80
N ILE A 110 -6.00 36.32 -37.77
CA ILE A 110 -4.85 36.93 -38.46
C ILE A 110 -5.04 36.93 -39.98
N TYR A 111 -5.54 35.84 -40.55
CA TYR A 111 -5.77 35.71 -41.99
C TYR A 111 -7.07 36.38 -42.48
N GLY A 112 -7.83 37.04 -41.60
CA GLY A 112 -9.07 37.71 -41.97
C GLY A 112 -10.23 36.79 -42.33
N GLU A 113 -10.07 35.46 -42.20
CA GLU A 113 -11.12 34.46 -42.46
C GLU A 113 -12.36 34.72 -41.59
N LEU A 114 -12.14 35.15 -40.34
CA LEU A 114 -13.21 35.52 -39.41
C LEU A 114 -13.96 36.80 -39.82
N GLN A 115 -13.31 37.76 -40.48
CA GLN A 115 -13.97 38.96 -41.00
C GLN A 115 -14.73 38.65 -42.30
N ALA A 116 -14.20 37.76 -43.14
CA ALA A 116 -14.79 37.43 -44.44
C ALA A 116 -15.99 36.48 -44.33
N HIS A 117 -15.94 35.50 -43.41
CA HIS A 117 -16.92 34.41 -43.34
C HIS A 117 -17.52 34.21 -41.93
N GLY A 118 -17.15 35.06 -40.97
CA GLY A 118 -17.60 34.91 -39.58
C GLY A 118 -17.17 33.56 -38.99
N LEU A 119 -17.96 33.05 -38.05
CA LEU A 119 -17.72 31.73 -37.44
C LEU A 119 -17.87 30.56 -38.43
N ALA A 120 -18.53 30.76 -39.57
CA ALA A 120 -18.69 29.74 -40.60
C ALA A 120 -17.40 29.49 -41.41
N GLY A 121 -16.43 30.41 -41.35
CA GLY A 121 -15.11 30.23 -41.95
C GLY A 121 -14.21 29.25 -41.18
N LEU A 122 -14.59 28.90 -39.95
CA LEU A 122 -13.83 27.94 -39.16
C LEU A 122 -14.05 26.50 -39.67
N PRO A 123 -13.00 25.67 -39.73
CA PRO A 123 -13.11 24.27 -40.14
C PRO A 123 -13.93 23.47 -39.12
N TRP A 124 -15.24 23.44 -39.31
CA TRP A 124 -16.21 22.86 -38.38
C TRP A 124 -15.86 21.42 -37.97
N GLN A 125 -15.33 20.63 -38.91
CA GLN A 125 -14.86 19.28 -38.63
C GLN A 125 -13.74 19.25 -37.59
N SER A 126 -12.74 20.13 -37.70
CA SER A 126 -11.62 20.20 -36.74
C SER A 126 -12.08 20.63 -35.35
N LEU A 127 -13.05 21.55 -35.27
CA LEU A 127 -13.64 21.98 -34.00
C LEU A 127 -14.47 20.86 -33.36
N GLN A 128 -15.28 20.15 -34.14
CA GLN A 128 -16.03 18.98 -33.68
C GLN A 128 -15.11 17.87 -33.17
N PHE A 129 -13.99 17.62 -33.85
CA PHE A 129 -13.01 16.63 -33.40
C PHE A 129 -12.33 17.04 -32.10
N ALA A 130 -11.91 18.30 -31.97
CA ALA A 130 -11.28 18.80 -30.76
C ALA A 130 -12.25 18.80 -29.57
N SER A 131 -13.52 19.15 -29.78
CA SER A 131 -14.52 19.13 -28.71
C SER A 131 -14.86 17.71 -28.25
N LEU A 132 -14.96 16.74 -29.18
CA LEU A 132 -15.14 15.32 -28.84
C LEU A 132 -13.96 14.77 -28.03
N LEU A 133 -12.72 15.08 -28.42
CA LEU A 133 -11.52 14.69 -27.67
C LEU A 133 -11.46 15.34 -26.29
N PHE A 134 -11.86 16.61 -26.19
CA PHE A 134 -11.93 17.32 -24.92
C PHE A 134 -12.96 16.70 -23.97
N VAL A 135 -14.17 16.41 -24.47
CA VAL A 135 -15.23 15.77 -23.67
C VAL A 135 -14.82 14.36 -23.26
N ALA A 136 -14.31 13.54 -24.19
CA ALA A 136 -13.85 12.18 -23.90
C ALA A 136 -12.71 12.16 -22.88
N GLY A 137 -11.71 13.04 -23.05
CA GLY A 137 -10.62 13.22 -22.09
C GLY A 137 -11.12 13.66 -20.71
N GLY A 138 -12.06 14.62 -20.68
CA GLY A 138 -12.71 15.10 -19.47
C GLY A 138 -13.45 13.98 -18.72
N SER A 139 -14.27 13.20 -19.42
CA SER A 139 -15.00 12.07 -18.84
C SER A 139 -14.06 11.04 -18.22
N VAL A 140 -12.96 10.71 -18.90
CA VAL A 140 -11.96 9.76 -18.37
C VAL A 140 -11.26 10.33 -17.14
N ALA A 141 -10.86 11.60 -17.15
CA ALA A 141 -10.22 12.25 -16.00
C ALA A 141 -11.14 12.30 -14.77
N ILE A 142 -12.43 12.60 -14.97
CA ILE A 142 -13.45 12.58 -13.91
C ILE A 142 -13.63 11.16 -13.38
N ALA A 143 -13.77 10.16 -14.26
CA ALA A 143 -13.93 8.77 -13.85
C ALA A 143 -12.75 8.26 -13.02
N VAL A 144 -11.52 8.53 -13.46
CA VAL A 144 -10.29 8.18 -12.72
C VAL A 144 -10.26 8.84 -11.34
N THR A 145 -10.61 10.13 -11.26
CA THR A 145 -10.63 10.87 -10.00
C THR A 145 -11.70 10.31 -9.05
N GLY A 146 -12.89 9.97 -9.57
CA GLY A 146 -13.97 9.34 -8.82
C GLY A 146 -13.58 7.97 -8.26
N ILE A 147 -12.87 7.15 -9.04
CA ILE A 147 -12.34 5.86 -8.58
C ILE A 147 -11.37 6.05 -7.42
N PHE A 148 -10.46 7.03 -7.50
CA PHE A 148 -9.54 7.31 -6.40
C PHE A 148 -10.24 7.83 -5.14
N ALA A 149 -11.28 8.66 -5.29
CA ALA A 149 -12.07 9.13 -4.18
C ALA A 149 -12.81 7.97 -3.49
N ALA A 150 -13.42 7.08 -4.28
CA ALA A 150 -14.10 5.88 -3.77
C ALA A 150 -13.15 4.94 -3.03
N ASP A 151 -11.94 4.74 -3.57
CA ASP A 151 -10.93 3.87 -2.95
C ASP A 151 -10.41 4.46 -1.64
N ARG A 152 -10.17 5.77 -1.57
CA ARG A 152 -9.83 6.47 -0.32
C ARG A 152 -10.91 6.31 0.74
N LEU A 153 -12.19 6.45 0.35
CA LEU A 153 -13.31 6.24 1.28
C LEU A 153 -13.37 4.81 1.78
N ARG A 154 -13.11 3.82 0.91
CA ARG A 154 -13.06 2.42 1.29
C ARG A 154 -11.93 2.14 2.29
N LEU A 155 -10.71 2.59 2.01
CA LEU A 155 -9.56 2.42 2.91
C LEU A 155 -9.79 3.12 4.26
N ALA A 156 -10.42 4.29 4.26
CA ALA A 156 -10.78 4.99 5.50
C ALA A 156 -11.80 4.19 6.34
N ARG A 157 -12.79 3.56 5.70
CA ARG A 157 -13.76 2.67 6.39
C ARG A 157 -13.08 1.43 6.96
N GLU A 158 -12.21 0.77 6.18
CA GLU A 158 -11.46 -0.40 6.64
C GLU A 158 -10.49 -0.05 7.79
N GLY A 159 -9.85 1.13 7.74
CA GLY A 159 -9.01 1.64 8.81
C GLY A 159 -9.78 1.88 10.10
N LYS A 160 -10.96 2.53 10.02
CA LYS A 160 -11.85 2.72 11.17
C LYS A 160 -12.34 1.39 11.74
N ALA A 161 -12.69 0.42 10.89
CA ALA A 161 -13.11 -0.91 11.33
C ALA A 161 -12.00 -1.66 12.08
N ARG A 162 -10.74 -1.57 11.61
CA ARG A 162 -9.58 -2.17 12.29
C ARG A 162 -9.28 -1.52 13.64
N LEU A 163 -9.42 -0.20 13.74
CA LEU A 163 -9.25 0.51 15.01
C LEU A 163 -10.33 0.11 16.01
N GLY A 164 -11.60 0.07 15.57
CA GLY A 164 -12.71 -0.39 16.40
C GLY A 164 -12.53 -1.83 16.89
N TRP A 165 -12.01 -2.73 16.05
CA TRP A 165 -11.67 -4.09 16.47
C TRP A 165 -10.61 -4.13 17.56
N ARG A 166 -9.52 -3.35 17.41
CA ARG A 166 -8.45 -3.27 18.42
C ARG A 166 -8.93 -2.67 19.74
N GLU A 167 -9.80 -1.67 19.68
CA GLU A 167 -10.41 -1.07 20.87
C GLU A 167 -11.32 -2.07 21.59
N ALA A 168 -12.14 -2.82 20.84
CA ALA A 168 -12.97 -3.88 21.40
C ALA A 168 -12.13 -5.01 22.02
N GLU A 169 -11.02 -5.40 21.38
CA GLU A 169 -10.10 -6.41 21.90
C GLU A 169 -9.38 -5.95 23.17
N ARG A 170 -8.98 -4.67 23.24
CA ARG A 170 -8.45 -4.06 24.47
C ARG A 170 -9.48 -4.07 25.59
N GLN A 171 -10.70 -3.59 25.32
CA GLN A 171 -11.77 -3.58 26.32
C GLN A 171 -12.12 -5.00 26.81
N ALA A 172 -12.09 -6.00 25.92
CA ALA A 172 -12.29 -7.38 26.29
C ALA A 172 -11.15 -7.91 27.17
N SER A 173 -9.90 -7.57 26.85
CA SER A 173 -8.72 -7.90 27.66
C SER A 173 -8.76 -7.22 29.04
N ASP A 174 -9.11 -5.94 29.10
CA ASP A 174 -9.20 -5.18 30.34
C ASP A 174 -10.32 -5.73 31.24
N ARG A 175 -11.47 -6.11 30.66
CA ARG A 175 -12.54 -6.80 31.38
C ARG A 175 -12.12 -8.18 31.87
N ALA A 176 -11.37 -8.94 31.06
CA ALA A 176 -10.85 -10.24 31.47
C ALA A 176 -9.83 -10.12 32.61
N GLN A 177 -8.97 -9.08 32.60
CA GLN A 177 -8.06 -8.78 33.70
C GLN A 177 -8.79 -8.30 34.95
N ALA A 178 -9.84 -7.47 34.81
CA ALA A 178 -10.64 -7.02 35.95
C ALA A 178 -11.47 -8.16 36.57
N ALA A 179 -11.89 -9.14 35.77
CA ALA A 179 -12.62 -10.33 36.23
C ALA A 179 -11.70 -11.44 36.78
N ALA A 180 -10.41 -11.44 36.42
CA ALA A 180 -9.44 -12.36 36.97
C ALA A 180 -9.07 -11.92 38.40
N THR A 181 -9.75 -12.50 39.39
CA THR A 181 -9.25 -12.47 40.77
C THR A 181 -7.85 -13.09 40.74
N PRO A 182 -6.79 -12.39 41.19
CA PRO A 182 -5.45 -12.96 41.17
C PRO A 182 -5.50 -14.27 41.96
N PRO A 183 -5.00 -15.40 41.42
CA PRO A 183 -4.85 -16.59 42.23
C PRO A 183 -4.01 -16.17 43.42
N VAL A 184 -4.51 -16.40 44.63
CA VAL A 184 -3.73 -16.26 45.86
C VAL A 184 -2.67 -17.36 45.78
N VAL A 185 -1.58 -17.06 45.08
CA VAL A 185 -0.37 -17.87 45.11
C VAL A 185 0.16 -17.67 46.51
N ALA A 186 -0.07 -18.65 47.38
CA ALA A 186 0.60 -18.72 48.67
C ALA A 186 2.07 -18.38 48.43
N GLU A 187 2.59 -17.36 49.12
CA GLU A 187 3.94 -16.86 48.96
C GLU A 187 4.92 -18.02 49.19
N ALA A 188 5.30 -18.70 48.12
CA ALA A 188 6.23 -19.81 48.20
C ALA A 188 7.55 -19.21 48.69
N CYS A 189 7.93 -19.57 49.91
CA CYS A 189 9.15 -19.10 50.52
C CYS A 189 10.33 -19.31 49.57
N TRP A 190 11.28 -18.37 49.54
CA TRP A 190 12.34 -18.33 48.53
C TRP A 190 13.15 -19.64 48.44
N TRP A 191 13.30 -20.37 49.55
CA TRP A 191 14.01 -21.66 49.59
C TRP A 191 13.27 -22.77 48.84
N ALA A 192 11.93 -22.75 48.81
CA ALA A 192 11.12 -23.68 48.03
C ALA A 192 11.23 -23.41 46.53
N VAL A 193 11.33 -22.14 46.12
CA VAL A 193 11.51 -21.74 44.71
C VAL A 193 12.91 -22.11 44.21
N LEU A 194 13.93 -21.97 45.06
CA LEU A 194 15.32 -22.29 44.71
C LEU A 194 15.70 -23.76 44.96
N GLU A 195 14.77 -24.56 45.49
CA GLU A 195 14.99 -25.98 45.84
C GLU A 195 16.22 -26.17 46.74
N VAL A 196 16.34 -25.32 47.76
CA VAL A 196 17.42 -25.34 48.76
C VAL A 196 16.83 -25.48 50.16
N ALA A 197 17.66 -25.92 51.11
CA ALA A 197 17.27 -25.91 52.51
C ALA A 197 17.09 -24.46 53.03
N PRO A 198 16.20 -24.22 54.00
CA PRO A 198 15.97 -22.87 54.56
C PRO A 198 17.23 -22.24 55.19
N ASP A 199 18.18 -23.06 55.61
CA ASP A 199 19.46 -22.69 56.22
C ASP A 199 20.65 -22.74 55.24
N ALA A 200 20.38 -22.93 53.94
CA ALA A 200 21.41 -23.00 52.92
C ALA A 200 22.34 -21.79 52.93
N SER A 201 23.62 -22.03 52.71
CA SER A 201 24.62 -20.98 52.67
C SER A 201 24.39 -20.05 51.46
N ARG A 202 24.83 -18.80 51.58
CA ARG A 202 24.73 -17.82 50.48
C ARG A 202 25.36 -18.32 49.18
N ALA A 203 26.47 -19.08 49.28
CA ALA A 203 27.13 -19.67 48.13
C ALA A 203 26.26 -20.72 47.43
N GLU A 204 25.56 -21.56 48.19
CA GLU A 204 24.63 -22.56 47.65
C GLU A 204 23.41 -21.93 47.01
N VAL A 205 22.83 -20.91 47.63
CA VAL A 205 21.71 -20.12 47.07
C VAL A 205 22.09 -19.53 45.71
N GLU A 206 23.26 -18.88 45.60
CA GLU A 206 23.71 -18.29 44.35
C GLU A 206 24.12 -19.33 43.30
N ALA A 207 24.63 -20.49 43.72
CA ALA A 207 24.93 -21.59 42.82
C ALA A 207 23.64 -22.18 42.22
N LYS A 208 22.63 -22.44 43.06
CA LYS A 208 21.33 -22.98 42.64
C LYS A 208 20.53 -21.99 41.81
N GLY A 209 20.49 -20.72 42.20
CA GLY A 209 19.87 -19.66 41.41
C GLY A 209 20.46 -19.57 40.00
N ARG A 210 21.80 -19.61 39.87
CA ARG A 210 22.45 -19.64 38.55
C ARG A 210 22.13 -20.89 37.75
N ALA A 211 22.07 -22.07 38.39
CA ALA A 211 21.72 -23.32 37.72
C ALA A 211 20.29 -23.30 37.16
N LEU A 212 19.33 -22.83 37.96
CA LEU A 212 17.92 -22.71 37.54
C LEU A 212 17.75 -21.67 36.43
N LEU A 213 18.40 -20.51 36.52
CA LEU A 213 18.37 -19.52 35.44
C LEU A 213 18.92 -20.06 34.13
N LYS A 214 19.97 -20.90 34.18
CA LYS A 214 20.50 -21.56 32.98
C LYS A 214 19.50 -22.52 32.34
N GLN A 215 18.61 -23.14 33.12
CA GLN A 215 17.59 -24.07 32.62
C GLN A 215 16.37 -23.34 32.04
N TYR A 216 15.94 -22.26 32.71
CA TYR A 216 14.71 -21.54 32.36
C TYR A 216 14.94 -20.25 31.56
N HIS A 217 16.18 -19.96 31.15
CA HIS A 217 16.51 -18.73 30.43
C HIS A 217 15.64 -18.56 29.17
N PRO A 218 14.99 -17.40 28.96
CA PRO A 218 14.08 -17.18 27.83
C PRO A 218 14.70 -17.46 26.46
N ASP A 219 16.02 -17.26 26.32
CA ASP A 219 16.74 -17.52 25.07
C ASP A 219 16.72 -18.98 24.63
N LEU A 220 16.57 -19.94 25.56
CA LEU A 220 16.44 -21.36 25.22
C LEU A 220 15.06 -21.70 24.62
N TRP A 221 14.08 -20.80 24.79
CA TRP A 221 12.67 -21.03 24.45
C TRP A 221 12.18 -20.14 23.29
N VAL A 222 13.09 -19.52 22.54
CA VAL A 222 12.76 -18.59 21.43
C VAL A 222 11.94 -19.26 20.32
N SER A 223 12.21 -20.53 20.02
CA SER A 223 11.50 -21.31 19.01
C SER A 223 10.29 -22.10 19.55
N ALA A 224 10.02 -22.03 20.87
CA ALA A 224 8.94 -22.77 21.49
C ALA A 224 7.56 -22.10 21.28
N PRO A 225 6.45 -22.85 21.37
CA PRO A 225 5.10 -22.31 21.43
C PRO A 225 4.94 -21.21 22.49
N ARG A 226 4.11 -20.19 22.20
CA ARG A 226 3.93 -18.99 23.03
C ARG A 226 3.65 -19.28 24.52
N HIS A 227 2.87 -20.32 24.82
CA HIS A 227 2.54 -20.67 26.20
C HIS A 227 3.75 -21.19 27.00
N LEU A 228 4.67 -21.92 26.36
CA LEU A 228 5.90 -22.39 27.01
C LEU A 228 6.89 -21.24 27.22
N LYS A 229 6.96 -20.30 26.28
CA LYS A 229 7.76 -19.08 26.44
C LYS A 229 7.28 -18.24 27.62
N ALA A 230 5.96 -18.03 27.73
CA ALA A 230 5.37 -17.31 28.86
C ALA A 230 5.62 -18.01 30.20
N GLN A 231 5.60 -19.35 30.24
CA GLN A 231 5.94 -20.12 31.44
C GLN A 231 7.43 -19.97 31.82
N ALA A 232 8.34 -20.03 30.86
CA ALA A 232 9.78 -19.85 31.10
C ALA A 232 10.11 -18.44 31.59
N GLU A 233 9.48 -17.41 31.02
CA GLU A 233 9.61 -16.02 31.48
C GLU A 233 9.08 -15.85 32.90
N HIS A 234 7.87 -16.38 33.19
CA HIS A 234 7.29 -16.33 34.53
C HIS A 234 8.21 -17.01 35.56
N GLN A 235 8.79 -18.16 35.21
CA GLN A 235 9.65 -18.89 36.12
C GLN A 235 11.02 -18.22 36.32
N THR A 236 11.57 -17.61 35.29
CA THR A 236 12.79 -16.78 35.39
C THR A 236 12.57 -15.63 36.37
N ILE A 237 11.42 -14.93 36.29
CA ILE A 237 11.08 -13.84 37.22
C ILE A 237 10.99 -14.36 38.65
N ARG A 238 10.32 -15.50 38.87
CA ARG A 238 10.20 -16.12 40.21
C ARG A 238 11.57 -16.48 40.80
N ILE A 239 12.48 -17.04 40.00
CA ILE A 239 13.84 -17.38 40.43
C ILE A 239 14.62 -16.11 40.81
N LEU A 240 14.55 -15.05 39.99
CA LEU A 240 15.24 -13.79 40.28
C LEU A 240 14.72 -13.12 41.56
N GLN A 241 13.40 -13.12 41.74
CA GLN A 241 12.76 -12.63 42.97
C GLN A 241 13.19 -13.44 44.19
N ALA A 242 13.24 -14.77 44.08
CA ALA A 242 13.69 -15.63 45.18
C ALA A 242 15.18 -15.41 45.54
N VAL A 243 16.07 -15.23 44.55
CA VAL A 243 17.48 -14.89 44.81
C VAL A 243 17.62 -13.52 45.47
N ALA A 244 16.82 -12.53 45.04
CA ALA A 244 16.81 -11.21 45.67
C ALA A 244 16.30 -11.26 47.12
N ALA A 245 15.23 -12.00 47.38
CA ALA A 245 14.69 -12.23 48.71
C ALA A 245 15.71 -12.94 49.63
N ALA A 246 16.37 -13.98 49.12
CA ALA A 246 17.41 -14.70 49.87
C ALA A 246 18.63 -13.83 50.20
N ARG A 247 18.97 -12.85 49.34
CA ARG A 247 20.03 -11.86 49.62
C ARG A 247 19.62 -10.81 50.65
N ALA A 248 18.34 -10.47 50.70
CA ALA A 248 17.79 -9.50 51.65
C ALA A 248 17.51 -10.11 53.04
N ALA A 249 17.20 -11.40 53.10
CA ALA A 249 16.97 -12.13 54.34
C ALA A 249 18.26 -12.22 55.18
N ARG A 250 18.25 -11.65 56.39
CA ARG A 250 19.36 -11.76 57.36
C ARG A 250 19.36 -13.07 58.16
N LYS A 251 18.26 -13.83 58.11
CA LYS A 251 18.01 -15.21 58.57
C LYS A 251 16.52 -15.49 58.26
N PRO A 252 16.00 -16.73 58.31
CA PRO A 252 14.69 -17.04 57.75
C PRO A 252 13.55 -16.42 58.58
N ASP A 253 12.96 -15.34 58.07
CA ASP A 253 11.75 -14.69 58.62
C ASP A 253 10.45 -15.25 57.99
N CYS A 254 10.40 -16.53 57.65
CA CYS A 254 9.16 -17.17 57.22
C CYS A 254 8.85 -18.38 58.12
N PRO A 255 7.62 -18.50 58.65
CA PRO A 255 7.22 -19.63 59.47
C PRO A 255 7.27 -20.92 58.65
N ALA A 256 7.70 -22.01 59.29
CA ALA A 256 7.76 -23.35 58.74
C ALA A 256 6.37 -23.91 58.40
#